data_AF-A0A8J3C814-F1
#
_entry.id   AF-A0A8J3C814-F1
#
_cell.length_a   1.000
_cell.length_b   1.000
_cell.length_c   1.000
_cell.angle_alpha   90.00
_cell.angle_beta   90.00
_cell.angle_gamma   90.00
#
_symmetry.space_group_name_H-M   'P 1'
#
loop_
_entity.id
_entity.type
_entity.pdbx_description
1 polymer ?
#
loop_
_entity_poly.entity_id
_entity_poly.type
_entity_poly.pdbx_seq_one_letter_code
_entity_poly.pdbx_strand_id
1 'polypeptide(L)'
;MSDSGASPEGRATPFYCPYCGDEDLRPVPPEELDAGRDSGKPRGGWLCGACRRVFAVRMLGLVLGRTGSDDQIVEKKNSPRAEVSG
;
A
#
# COMPACT_ATOMS: atom_id res chain seq x y z
N MET A 1 30.44 -10.36 28.25
CA MET A 1 30.22 -9.79 26.90
C MET A 1 29.33 -10.74 26.10
N SER A 2 28.11 -10.33 25.78
CA SER A 2 27.30 -10.78 24.64
C SER A 2 25.98 -10.02 24.70
N ASP A 3 26.02 -8.74 24.34
CA ASP A 3 24.83 -7.99 23.98
C ASP A 3 24.38 -8.54 22.63
N SER A 4 23.41 -9.44 22.66
CA SER A 4 22.72 -9.90 21.45
C SER A 4 21.92 -8.72 20.92
N GLY A 5 22.57 -7.89 20.10
CA GLY A 5 21.92 -6.84 19.35
C GLY A 5 20.76 -7.43 18.57
N ALA A 6 19.54 -7.16 19.04
CA ALA A 6 18.34 -7.39 18.28
C ALA A 6 18.46 -6.56 17.00
N SER A 7 18.72 -7.23 15.87
CA SER A 7 18.53 -6.61 14.58
C SER A 7 17.05 -6.19 14.50
N PRO A 8 16.66 -5.18 13.73
CA PRO A 8 15.24 -4.93 13.52
C PRO A 8 14.68 -6.03 12.60
N GLU A 9 14.50 -7.25 13.11
CA GLU A 9 13.93 -8.40 12.38
C GLU A 9 12.40 -8.29 12.18
N GLY A 10 11.83 -7.09 12.30
CA GLY A 10 10.41 -6.83 12.11
C GLY A 10 10.11 -6.41 10.68
N ARG A 11 9.11 -7.05 10.06
CA ARG A 11 8.41 -6.43 8.92
C ARG A 11 7.91 -5.05 9.34
N ALA A 12 7.93 -4.08 8.42
CA ALA A 12 7.31 -2.79 8.69
C ALA A 12 5.87 -2.98 9.18
N THR A 13 5.56 -2.37 10.33
CA THR A 13 4.24 -2.43 10.94
C THR A 13 3.40 -1.28 10.39
N PRO A 14 2.22 -1.54 9.80
CA PRO A 14 1.27 -0.49 9.48
C PRO A 14 0.79 0.16 10.79
N PHE A 15 0.81 1.49 10.86
CA PHE A 15 0.38 2.22 12.07
C PHE A 15 -1.14 2.44 12.13
N TYR A 16 -1.83 2.49 10.99
CA TYR A 16 -3.25 2.82 10.93
C TYR A 16 -4.04 1.80 10.11
N CYS A 17 -5.24 1.47 10.58
CA CYS A 17 -6.17 0.61 9.86
C CYS A 17 -6.59 1.26 8.53
N PRO A 18 -6.37 0.61 7.37
CA PRO A 18 -6.71 1.20 6.07
C PRO A 18 -8.22 1.36 5.86
N TYR A 19 -9.05 0.79 6.74
CA TYR A 19 -10.51 0.86 6.66
C TYR A 19 -11.14 1.88 7.61
N CYS A 20 -10.57 2.12 8.80
CA CYS A 20 -11.19 2.98 9.81
C CYS A 20 -10.26 4.05 10.41
N GLY A 21 -8.96 4.02 10.09
CA GLY A 21 -8.00 4.99 10.60
C GLY A 21 -7.56 4.79 12.06
N ASP A 22 -8.05 3.74 12.74
CA ASP A 22 -7.65 3.43 14.12
C ASP A 22 -6.24 2.80 14.19
N GLU A 23 -5.55 3.00 15.32
CA GLU A 23 -4.17 2.58 15.57
C GLU A 23 -4.05 1.20 16.26
N ASP A 24 -5.14 0.60 16.74
CA ASP A 24 -5.14 -0.73 17.37
C ASP A 24 -4.99 -1.84 16.32
N LEU A 25 -3.83 -1.90 15.67
CA LEU A 25 -3.44 -2.93 14.70
C LEU A 25 -2.49 -3.95 15.33
N ARG A 26 -2.91 -5.22 15.34
CA ARG A 26 -2.14 -6.33 15.89
C ARG A 26 -1.81 -7.38 14.84
N PRO A 27 -0.58 -7.94 14.85
CA PRO A 27 -0.22 -9.02 13.95
C PRO A 27 -1.03 -10.28 14.28
N VAL A 28 -1.49 -10.97 13.23
CA VAL A 28 -2.14 -12.29 13.32
C VAL A 28 -1.25 -13.31 12.59
N PRO A 29 -0.90 -14.44 13.20
CA PRO A 29 -0.05 -15.42 12.56
C PRO A 29 -0.81 -16.21 11.48
N PRO A 30 -0.11 -16.77 10.47
CA PRO A 30 -0.75 -17.46 9.34
C PRO A 30 -1.69 -18.62 9.72
N GLU A 31 -1.38 -19.33 10.81
CA GLU A 31 -2.17 -20.45 11.34
C GLU A 31 -3.54 -20.04 11.88
N GLU A 32 -3.74 -18.76 12.21
CA GLU A 32 -5.01 -18.20 12.67
C GLU A 32 -5.84 -17.59 11.52
N LEU A 33 -5.30 -17.58 10.31
CA LEU A 33 -5.98 -17.04 9.13
C LEU A 33 -6.43 -18.19 8.26
N ASP A 34 -7.71 -18.20 7.90
CA ASP A 34 -8.19 -19.05 6.80
C ASP A 34 -7.35 -18.70 5.58
N ALA A 35 -6.69 -19.71 4.98
CA ALA A 35 -6.01 -19.56 3.71
C ALA A 35 -7.06 -19.02 2.73
N GLY A 36 -6.97 -17.74 2.42
CA GLY A 36 -7.96 -17.04 1.62
C GLY A 36 -8.10 -17.67 0.24
N ARG A 37 -8.90 -17.02 -0.62
CA ARG A 37 -9.16 -17.50 -1.99
C ARG A 37 -7.89 -17.62 -2.86
N ASP A 38 -6.76 -17.11 -2.39
CA ASP A 38 -5.44 -17.23 -2.99
C ASP A 38 -4.74 -18.53 -2.56
N SER A 39 -4.58 -19.46 -3.51
CA SER A 39 -4.00 -20.81 -3.36
C SER A 39 -2.52 -20.88 -2.96
N GLY A 40 -1.97 -19.83 -2.35
CA GLY A 40 -0.58 -19.74 -1.91
C GLY A 40 -0.36 -20.18 -0.46
N LYS A 41 0.92 -20.18 -0.04
CA LYS A 41 1.29 -20.41 1.37
C LYS A 41 0.62 -19.34 2.26
N PRO A 42 -0.05 -19.73 3.36
CA PRO A 42 -0.69 -18.76 4.26
C PRO A 42 0.35 -17.78 4.80
N ARG A 43 -0.02 -16.49 4.79
CA ARG A 43 0.79 -15.38 5.28
C ARG A 43 0.13 -14.80 6.52
N GLY A 44 0.93 -14.23 7.41
CA GLY A 44 0.40 -13.48 8.55
C GLY A 44 -0.38 -12.25 8.09
N GLY A 45 -1.28 -11.80 8.93
CA GLY A 45 -2.17 -10.68 8.68
C GLY A 45 -2.15 -9.67 9.83
N TRP A 46 -3.12 -8.78 9.80
CA TRP A 46 -3.30 -7.70 10.75
C TRP A 46 -4.77 -7.60 11.13
N LEU A 47 -5.05 -7.71 12.43
CA LEU A 47 -6.37 -7.48 13.01
C LEU A 47 -6.45 -6.05 13.53
N CYS A 48 -7.49 -5.32 13.14
CA CYS A 48 -7.86 -4.07 13.79
C CYS A 48 -8.78 -4.34 14.98
N GLY A 49 -8.43 -3.87 16.17
CA GLY A 49 -9.26 -4.02 17.37
C GLY A 49 -10.56 -3.22 17.32
N ALA A 50 -10.53 -2.00 16.75
CA ALA A 50 -11.70 -1.12 16.68
C ALA A 50 -12.77 -1.61 15.70
N CYS A 51 -12.40 -1.94 14.46
CA CYS A 51 -13.36 -2.36 13.43
C CYS A 51 -13.37 -3.87 13.12
N ARG A 52 -12.57 -4.66 13.84
CA ARG A 52 -12.55 -6.14 13.81
C ARG A 52 -12.19 -6.78 12.46
N ARG A 53 -11.74 -5.99 11.47
CA ARG A 53 -11.31 -6.51 10.16
C ARG A 53 -9.91 -7.10 10.24
N VAL A 54 -9.70 -8.17 9.49
CA VAL A 54 -8.41 -8.83 9.31
C VAL A 54 -7.99 -8.71 7.86
N PHE A 55 -6.74 -8.33 7.61
CA PHE A 55 -6.20 -8.16 6.26
C PHE A 55 -4.74 -8.61 6.17
N ALA A 56 -4.32 -9.03 4.98
CA ALA A 56 -2.92 -9.34 4.67
C ALA A 56 -2.26 -8.17 3.93
N VAL A 57 -0.98 -7.93 4.19
CA VAL A 57 -0.15 -6.95 3.46
C VAL A 57 0.88 -7.70 2.63
N ARG A 58 1.02 -7.32 1.36
CA ARG A 58 2.01 -7.88 0.44
C ARG A 58 2.83 -6.77 -0.22
N MET A 59 4.15 -6.93 -0.25
CA MET A 59 5.00 -6.15 -1.15
C MET A 59 4.72 -6.60 -2.58
N LEU A 60 4.36 -5.66 -3.46
CA LEU A 60 4.17 -5.93 -4.89
C LEU A 60 5.43 -5.62 -5.72
N GLY A 61 6.26 -4.69 -5.26
CA GLY A 61 7.45 -4.22 -5.95
C GLY A 61 7.74 -2.75 -5.61
N LEU A 62 8.75 -2.18 -6.26
CA LEU A 62 9.08 -0.76 -6.16
C LEU A 62 8.61 -0.03 -7.44
N VAL A 63 7.96 1.12 -7.28
CA VAL A 63 7.69 2.03 -8.40
C VAL A 63 8.87 2.98 -8.50
N LEU A 64 9.74 2.78 -9.49
CA LEU A 64 10.84 3.70 -9.76
C LEU A 64 10.29 4.92 -10.50
N GLY A 65 10.58 6.13 -10.01
CA GLY A 65 10.20 7.37 -10.68
C GLY A 65 10.79 7.42 -12.10
N ARG A 66 10.04 7.98 -13.06
CA ARG A 66 10.56 8.27 -14.39
C ARG A 66 11.72 9.25 -14.20
N THR A 67 12.95 8.82 -14.50
CA THR A 67 14.09 9.75 -14.58
C THR A 67 13.75 10.77 -15.66
N GLY A 68 13.69 12.05 -15.31
CA GLY A 68 13.03 13.10 -16.09
C GLY A 68 13.47 13.18 -17.55
N SER A 69 12.53 12.90 -18.45
CA SER A 69 12.52 13.40 -19.84
C SER A 69 11.14 13.25 -20.51
N ASP A 70 10.03 13.30 -19.75
CA ASP A 70 8.67 13.10 -20.28
C ASP A 70 7.68 14.20 -19.83
N ASP A 71 8.14 15.43 -19.60
CA ASP A 71 7.29 16.63 -19.40
C ASP A 71 6.82 17.21 -20.75
N GLN A 72 6.29 16.36 -21.63
CA GLN A 72 5.62 16.80 -22.87
C GLN A 72 4.20 16.20 -22.93
N ILE A 73 3.43 16.36 -21.85
CA ILE A 73 1.96 16.19 -21.93
C ILE A 73 1.39 17.48 -22.54
N VAL A 74 1.52 17.56 -23.86
CA VAL A 74 0.63 18.22 -24.83
C VAL A 74 -0.27 19.30 -24.25
N GLU A 75 0.21 20.54 -24.22
CA GLU A 75 -0.65 21.73 -24.15
C GLU A 75 -1.42 21.83 -25.48
N LYS A 76 -2.51 21.06 -25.60
CA LYS A 76 -3.46 21.16 -26.70
C LYS A 76 -4.16 22.52 -26.56
N LYS A 77 -3.55 23.52 -27.19
CA LYS A 77 -4.04 24.88 -27.40
C LYS A 77 -5.55 24.89 -27.63
N ASN A 78 -6.28 25.34 -26.62
CA ASN A 78 -7.70 25.66 -26.72
C ASN A 78 -7.81 27.00 -27.47
N SER A 79 -7.92 26.96 -28.81
CA SER A 79 -8.13 28.15 -29.64
C SER A 79 -9.62 28.28 -29.96
N PRO A 80 -10.33 29.34 -29.53
CA PRO A 80 -11.69 29.59 -29.97
C PRO A 80 -11.69 30.01 -31.44
N ARG A 81 -12.54 29.35 -32.24
CA ARG A 81 -12.78 29.69 -33.64
C ARG A 81 -13.52 31.02 -33.71
N ALA A 82 -12.85 32.05 -34.21
CA ALA A 82 -13.44 33.36 -34.46
C ALA A 82 -14.62 33.25 -35.45
N GLU A 83 -15.65 34.03 -35.15
CA GLU A 83 -16.88 34.19 -35.92
C GLU A 83 -16.59 34.71 -37.34
N VAL A 84 -17.29 34.16 -38.35
CA VAL A 84 -17.29 34.74 -39.70
C VAL A 84 -18.64 35.43 -39.91
N SER A 85 -18.61 36.75 -39.94
CA SER A 85 -19.66 37.58 -40.52
C SER A 85 -19.38 37.75 -42.02
N GLY A 86 -20.40 37.54 -42.84
CA GLY A 86 -20.36 37.73 -44.30
C GLY A 86 -21.67 37.30 -44.92
#